data_AF-A0A6G8F374-F1
#
_entry.id   AF-A0A6G8F374-F1
#
_cell.length_a   1.000
_cell.length_b   1.000
_cell.length_c   1.000
_cell.angle_alpha   90.00
_cell.angle_beta   90.00
_cell.angle_gamma   90.00
#
_symmetry.space_group_name_H-M   'P 1'
#
loop_
_entity.id
_entity.type
_entity.pdbx_description
1 polymer ?
#
loop_
_entity_poly.entity_id
_entity_poly.type
_entity_poly.pdbx_seq_one_letter_code
_entity_poly.pdbx_strand_id
1 'polypeptide(L)'
;MQHAEEYQIIISKDKKLAVLLHPQKGEPRNSYLLYDGGDHAFLYRHREDVILLDYLNPAVTDFLAHSDEIVIIEADWEKNETLFDYVVKIKHEEYA
;
A
#
# COMPACT_ATOMS: atom_id res chain seq x y z
N MET A 1 9.30 -12.28 2.33
CA MET A 1 8.92 -10.86 2.31
C MET A 1 9.60 -10.21 1.12
N GLN A 2 8.83 -9.52 0.28
CA GLN A 2 9.37 -8.78 -0.85
C GLN A 2 9.45 -7.31 -0.45
N HIS A 3 10.59 -6.67 -0.66
CA HIS A 3 10.69 -5.22 -0.60
C HIS A 3 10.17 -4.67 -1.93
N ALA A 4 9.30 -3.67 -1.92
CA ALA A 4 8.95 -2.99 -3.17
C ALA A 4 10.22 -2.34 -3.73
N GLU A 5 10.74 -2.84 -4.85
CA GLU A 5 11.95 -2.27 -5.48
C GLU A 5 11.70 -0.82 -5.91
N GLU A 6 10.50 -0.56 -6.47
CA GLU A 6 10.01 0.77 -6.79
C GLU A 6 8.51 0.84 -6.51
N TYR A 7 8.10 1.89 -5.79
CA TYR A 7 6.69 2.23 -5.58
C TYR A 7 6.51 3.74 -5.55
N GLN A 8 5.31 4.21 -5.84
CA GLN A 8 4.97 5.63 -5.71
C GLN A 8 3.77 5.80 -4.78
N ILE A 9 3.77 6.88 -4.01
CA ILE A 9 2.63 7.26 -3.19
C ILE A 9 2.11 8.60 -3.69
N ILE A 10 0.81 8.63 -3.96
CA ILE A 10 0.09 9.83 -4.39
C ILE A 10 -0.99 10.12 -3.37
N ILE A 11 -0.95 11.32 -2.79
CA ILE A 11 -2.06 11.85 -1.99
C ILE A 11 -2.86 12.78 -2.90
N SER A 12 -4.11 12.40 -3.16
CA SER A 12 -5.01 13.16 -4.03
C SER A 12 -5.54 14.41 -3.33
N LYS A 13 -6.14 15.31 -4.12
CA LYS A 13 -6.75 16.55 -3.59
C LYS A 13 -7.91 16.30 -2.62
N ASP A 14 -8.61 15.17 -2.77
CA ASP A 14 -9.70 14.73 -1.88
C ASP A 14 -9.19 13.95 -0.66
N LYS A 15 -7.89 14.02 -0.35
CA LYS A 15 -7.26 13.30 0.76
C LYS A 15 -7.50 11.79 0.69
N LYS A 16 -7.21 11.20 -0.46
CA LYS A 16 -7.04 9.75 -0.59
C LYS A 16 -5.59 9.45 -0.90
N LEU A 17 -5.09 8.36 -0.33
CA LEU A 17 -3.74 7.89 -0.60
C LEU A 17 -3.83 6.69 -1.54
N ALA A 18 -3.10 6.77 -2.65
CA ALA A 18 -2.90 5.67 -3.57
C ALA A 18 -1.43 5.23 -3.55
N VAL A 19 -1.20 3.93 -3.44
CA VAL A 19 0.12 3.30 -3.60
C VAL A 19 0.16 2.62 -4.96
N LEU A 20 1.12 3.01 -5.79
CA LEU A 20 1.34 2.44 -7.11
C LEU A 20 2.51 1.46 -7.02
N LEU A 21 2.29 0.25 -7.51
CA LEU A 21 3.25 -0.86 -7.50
C LEU A 21 3.39 -1.47 -8.90
N HIS A 22 4.55 -2.06 -9.17
CA HIS A 22 4.67 -2.98 -10.29
C HIS A 22 3.76 -4.19 -10.10
N PRO A 23 3.25 -4.78 -11.20
CA PRO A 23 2.33 -5.89 -11.12
C PRO A 23 3.00 -7.08 -10.45
N GLN A 24 2.29 -7.65 -9.50
CA GLN A 24 2.76 -8.80 -8.76
C GLN A 24 2.11 -10.07 -9.31
N LYS A 25 2.72 -11.23 -9.04
CA LYS A 25 2.17 -12.50 -9.51
C LYS A 25 0.85 -12.80 -8.80
N GLY A 26 -0.17 -13.16 -9.58
CA GLY A 26 -1.47 -13.57 -9.05
C GLY A 26 -2.36 -12.41 -8.62
N GLU A 27 -3.58 -12.75 -8.23
CA GLU A 27 -4.63 -11.78 -7.88
C GLU A 27 -4.59 -11.43 -6.39
N PRO A 28 -4.78 -10.17 -6.01
CA PRO A 28 -4.92 -9.76 -4.61
C PRO A 28 -6.20 -10.37 -3.99
N ARG A 29 -6.10 -10.92 -2.78
CA ARG A 29 -7.22 -11.57 -2.06
C ARG A 29 -7.12 -11.36 -0.56
N ASN A 30 -8.22 -10.87 0.03
CA ASN A 30 -8.31 -10.52 1.45
C ASN A 30 -7.18 -9.54 1.86
N SER A 31 -6.90 -8.57 1.00
CA SER A 31 -5.79 -7.64 1.15
C SER A 31 -6.01 -6.64 2.29
N TYR A 32 -4.93 -6.29 2.99
CA TYR A 32 -4.93 -5.24 4.02
C TYR A 32 -3.55 -4.62 4.15
N LEU A 33 -3.51 -3.38 4.64
CA LEU A 33 -2.27 -2.72 5.05
C LEU A 33 -2.12 -2.90 6.56
N LEU A 34 -0.96 -3.36 7.02
CA LEU A 34 -0.57 -3.33 8.42
C LEU A 34 0.33 -2.12 8.65
N TYR A 35 -0.03 -1.28 9.61
CA TYR A 35 0.69 -0.06 9.94
C TYR A 35 0.81 0.09 11.46
N ASP A 36 2.00 0.36 11.95
CA ASP A 36 2.33 0.43 13.38
C ASP A 36 2.67 1.86 13.87
N GLY A 37 2.50 2.85 13.00
CA GLY A 37 2.90 4.24 13.27
C GLY A 37 4.34 4.57 12.90
N GLY A 38 5.12 3.60 12.40
CA GLY A 38 6.49 3.80 11.94
C GLY A 38 6.60 4.50 10.59
N ASP A 39 7.82 4.43 10.05
CA ASP A 39 8.19 4.89 8.70
C ASP A 39 8.07 3.79 7.63
N HIS A 40 7.42 2.68 7.97
CA HIS A 40 7.16 1.58 7.06
C HIS A 40 5.76 0.99 7.26
N ALA A 41 5.30 0.22 6.29
CA ALA A 41 4.04 -0.52 6.35
C ALA A 41 4.14 -1.84 5.59
N PHE A 42 3.33 -2.82 5.96
CA PHE A 42 3.25 -4.09 5.24
C PHE A 42 1.92 -4.19 4.49
N LEU A 43 1.99 -4.22 3.16
CA LEU A 43 0.85 -4.57 2.33
C LEU A 43 0.77 -6.10 2.21
N TYR A 44 -0.28 -6.67 2.78
CA TYR A 44 -0.66 -8.05 2.53
C TYR A 44 -1.57 -8.07 1.30
N ARG A 45 -1.06 -8.54 0.15
CA ARG A 45 -1.90 -8.83 -1.03
C ARG A 45 -2.72 -10.09 -0.82
N HIS A 46 -2.14 -11.06 -0.11
CA HIS A 46 -2.80 -12.19 0.54
C HIS A 46 -1.84 -12.74 1.60
N ARG A 47 -2.21 -13.82 2.32
CA ARG A 47 -1.43 -14.34 3.46
C ARG A 47 0.03 -14.73 3.16
N GLU A 48 0.33 -15.05 1.91
CA GLU A 48 1.65 -15.53 1.47
C GLU A 48 2.41 -14.50 0.63
N ASP A 49 1.76 -13.40 0.27
CA ASP A 49 2.36 -12.33 -0.52
C ASP A 49 2.28 -11.00 0.22
N VAL A 50 3.43 -10.61 0.75
CA VAL A 50 3.61 -9.47 1.63
C VAL A 50 4.68 -8.57 1.05
N ILE A 51 4.32 -7.31 0.87
CA ILE A 51 5.16 -6.25 0.33
C ILE A 51 5.46 -5.27 1.45
N LEU A 52 6.74 -5.01 1.67
CA LEU A 52 7.21 -3.96 2.56
C LEU A 52 7.25 -2.63 1.79
N LEU A 53 6.52 -1.64 2.30
CA LEU A 53 6.57 -0.24 1.89
C LEU A 53 7.46 0.49 2.90
N ASP A 54 8.74 0.62 2.58
CA ASP A 54 9.75 1.24 3.46
C ASP A 54 10.02 2.71 3.08
N TYR A 55 10.57 3.50 4.01
CA TYR A 55 10.89 4.92 3.82
C TYR A 55 9.67 5.82 3.55
N LEU A 56 8.57 5.59 4.25
CA LEU A 56 7.38 6.45 4.21
C LEU A 56 7.73 7.84 4.74
N ASN A 57 7.47 8.88 3.93
CA ASN A 57 7.71 10.26 4.34
C ASN A 57 6.67 10.73 5.37
N PRO A 58 6.94 11.83 6.11
CA PRO A 58 6.06 12.31 7.19
C PRO A 58 4.62 12.64 6.76
N ALA A 59 4.40 13.06 5.50
CA ALA A 59 3.06 13.34 5.01
C ALA A 59 2.24 12.05 4.81
N VAL A 60 2.92 10.96 4.44
CA VAL A 60 2.31 9.65 4.30
C VAL A 60 2.01 9.03 5.66
N THR A 61 2.95 9.08 6.60
CA THR A 61 2.74 8.53 7.95
C THR A 61 1.61 9.25 8.67
N ASP A 62 1.54 10.59 8.58
CA ASP A 62 0.42 11.38 9.09
C ASP A 62 -0.93 10.99 8.45
N PHE A 63 -0.94 10.75 7.13
CA PHE A 63 -2.15 10.27 6.45
C PHE A 63 -2.59 8.91 6.98
N LEU A 64 -1.67 7.95 7.05
CA LEU A 64 -1.96 6.58 7.46
C LEU A 64 -2.49 6.55 8.89
N ALA A 65 -1.92 7.34 9.80
CA ALA A 65 -2.34 7.43 11.20
C ALA A 65 -3.80 7.88 11.39
N HIS A 66 -4.38 8.61 10.43
CA HIS A 66 -5.72 9.20 10.53
C HIS A 66 -6.73 8.65 9.53
N SER A 67 -6.37 7.56 8.84
CA SER A 67 -7.20 6.96 7.78
C SER A 67 -7.53 5.51 8.08
N ASP A 68 -8.64 5.03 7.51
CA ASP A 68 -9.09 3.64 7.63
C ASP A 68 -8.76 2.80 6.40
N GLU A 69 -8.42 3.44 5.27
CA GLU A 69 -8.21 2.77 3.99
C GLU A 69 -7.31 3.54 3.04
N ILE A 70 -6.70 2.80 2.11
CA ILE A 70 -5.93 3.33 0.98
C ILE A 70 -6.30 2.57 -0.30
N VAL A 71 -5.90 3.12 -1.44
CA VAL A 71 -6.01 2.45 -2.73
C VAL A 71 -4.66 1.85 -3.11
N ILE A 72 -4.65 0.61 -3.56
CA ILE A 72 -3.50 -0.02 -4.21
C ILE A 72 -3.77 -0.08 -5.70
N ILE A 73 -2.78 0.31 -6.50
CA ILE A 73 -2.81 0.24 -7.95
C ILE A 73 -1.60 -0.57 -8.40
N GLU A 74 -1.85 -1.70 -9.05
CA GLU A 74 -0.82 -2.52 -9.68
C GLU A 74 -0.85 -2.27 -11.19
N ALA A 75 0.21 -1.64 -11.72
CA ALA A 75 0.25 -1.19 -13.10
C ALA A 75 1.60 -1.49 -13.77
N ASP A 76 1.54 -1.92 -15.01
CA ASP A 76 2.68 -2.03 -15.91
C ASP A 76 2.90 -0.66 -16.57
N TRP A 77 3.93 0.07 -16.13
CA TRP A 77 4.21 1.43 -16.61
C TRP A 77 4.73 1.44 -18.05
N GLU A 78 5.42 0.40 -18.49
CA GLU A 78 5.94 0.30 -19.85
C GLU A 78 4.80 0.07 -20.85
N LYS A 79 3.81 -0.74 -20.45
CA LYS A 79 2.62 -1.03 -21.26
C LYS A 79 1.47 -0.05 -21.03
N ASN A 80 1.59 0.84 -20.06
CA ASN A 80 0.54 1.76 -19.63
C ASN A 80 -0.79 1.04 -19.34
N GLU A 81 -0.70 -0.08 -18.63
CA GLU A 81 -1.83 -0.97 -18.33
C GLU A 81 -1.99 -1.12 -16.80
N THR A 82 -3.21 -0.91 -16.31
CA THR A 82 -3.56 -1.22 -14.91
C THR A 82 -4.10 -2.65 -14.85
N LEU A 83 -3.47 -3.50 -14.04
CA LEU A 83 -3.91 -4.88 -13.85
C LEU A 83 -4.89 -5.00 -12.69
N PHE A 84 -4.63 -4.29 -11.58
CA PHE A 84 -5.51 -4.29 -10.43
C PHE A 84 -5.59 -2.90 -9.80
N ASP A 85 -6.79 -2.50 -9.40
CA ASP A 85 -7.05 -1.38 -8.50
C ASP A 85 -8.00 -1.85 -7.38
N TYR A 86 -7.58 -1.69 -6.13
CA TYR A 86 -8.36 -2.19 -5.01
C TYR A 86 -8.14 -1.38 -3.74
N VAL A 87 -9.22 -1.24 -2.97
CA VAL A 87 -9.19 -0.59 -1.66
C VAL A 87 -8.76 -1.62 -0.62
N VAL A 88 -7.83 -1.22 0.24
CA VAL A 88 -7.40 -2.03 1.39
C VAL A 88 -7.66 -1.28 2.68
N LYS A 89 -8.14 -2.01 3.69
CA LYS A 89 -8.26 -1.47 5.05
C LYS A 89 -6.90 -1.38 5.71
N ILE A 90 -6.70 -0.32 6.49
CA ILE A 90 -5.55 -0.18 7.37
C ILE A 90 -5.87 -0.90 8.69
N LYS A 91 -4.98 -1.80 9.09
CA LYS A 91 -4.95 -2.40 10.41
C LYS A 91 -3.84 -1.71 11.19
N HIS A 92 -4.27 -0.93 12.18
CA HIS A 92 -3.37 -0.32 13.15
C HIS A 92 -3.01 -1.37 14.19
N GLU A 93 -1.72 -1.65 14.38
CA GLU A 93 -1.28 -2.41 15.55
C GLU A 93 -1.28 -1.47 16.76
N GLU A 94 -2.27 -1.65 17.65
CA GLU A 94 -2.22 -1.05 18.98
C GLU A 94 -1.13 -1.78 19.78
N TYR A 95 -0.03 -1.09 20.08
CA TYR A 95 0.80 -1.49 21.21
C TYR A 95 -0.02 -1.24 22.48
N ALA A 96 -0.53 -2.33 23.07
CA ALA A 96 -1.15 -2.37 24.38
C ALA A 96 -0.14 -2.07 25.51
#